data_AF-A0A536CLG8-F1
#
_entry.id   AF-A0A536CLG8-F1
#
_cell.length_a   1.000
_cell.length_b   1.000
_cell.length_c   1.000
_cell.angle_alpha   90.00
_cell.angle_beta   90.00
_cell.angle_gamma   90.00
#
_symmetry.space_group_name_H-M   'P 1'
#
loop_
_entity.id
_entity.type
_entity.pdbx_description
1 polymer ?
#
loop_
_entity_poly.entity_id
_entity_poly.type
_entity_poly.pdbx_seq_one_letter_code
_entity_poly.pdbx_strand_id
1 'polypeptide(L)'
;MAVITISRHPGSLGDTVARAVAERLHYRLVERAELIELATRIGGSDVAWDRAPELRERSPTFWERLNEERRRYASVLRRVMTQLAEDDNVVIVGLGGGQLLKGLRNVLRLQIIAPPEVRMERVMERGFDEVPGPLSRDRARDLIRSRDRDVSGYMRYLFNIDWLEPQHWDMVLNTGRFSVAESVEIVAAIVESGTLEPSTLDRQRLQNLALASRVETTVLGDPGVWVNGLKVVAQDGRVRIEGEVITEEDRDAVEQVVQAIDGVRQVDNDLRVQPPPLTGM
;
A
#
# COMPACT_ATOMS: atom_id res chain seq x y z
N MET A 1 -15.83 9.80 9.56
CA MET A 1 -15.30 8.44 9.25
C MET A 1 -14.02 8.65 8.47
N ALA A 2 -12.94 7.97 8.90
CA ALA A 2 -11.61 8.21 8.36
C ALA A 2 -10.81 6.91 8.22
N VAL A 3 -9.90 6.92 7.25
CA VAL A 3 -8.87 5.91 7.05
C VAL A 3 -7.57 6.48 7.63
N ILE A 4 -7.00 5.81 8.63
CA ILE A 4 -5.74 6.24 9.24
C ILE A 4 -4.65 5.31 8.74
N THR A 5 -3.65 5.86 8.05
CA THR A 5 -2.50 5.08 7.59
C THR A 5 -1.29 5.44 8.43
N ILE A 6 -0.59 4.43 8.94
CA ILE A 6 0.53 4.61 9.87
C ILE A 6 1.79 4.01 9.26
N SER A 7 2.76 4.86 8.95
CA SER A 7 4.15 4.45 8.74
C SER A 7 4.96 4.78 9.99
N ARG A 8 6.05 4.03 10.23
CA ARG A 8 6.75 4.08 11.52
C ARG A 8 8.20 3.66 11.42
N HIS A 9 9.06 4.33 12.21
CA HIS A 9 10.44 3.89 12.38
C HIS A 9 10.52 2.64 13.29
N PRO A 10 11.46 1.71 13.06
CA PRO A 10 11.75 0.62 13.98
C PRO A 10 12.01 1.12 15.41
N GLY A 11 11.35 0.53 16.42
CA GLY A 11 11.49 0.96 17.82
C GLY A 11 10.78 2.28 18.19
N SER A 12 9.97 2.85 17.30
CA SER A 12 9.23 4.10 17.56
C SER A 12 7.92 3.93 18.34
N LEU A 13 7.54 2.70 18.72
CA LEU A 13 6.21 2.37 19.28
C LEU A 13 5.05 2.60 18.30
N GLY A 14 5.32 2.68 16.98
CA GLY A 14 4.28 2.90 15.97
C GLY A 14 3.15 1.87 16.00
N ASP A 15 3.47 0.58 16.15
CA ASP A 15 2.45 -0.49 16.22
C ASP A 15 1.60 -0.38 17.51
N THR A 16 2.22 0.05 18.61
CA THR A 16 1.51 0.32 19.89
C THR A 16 0.56 1.51 19.75
N VAL A 17 1.01 2.59 19.10
CA VAL A 17 0.16 3.76 18.80
C VAL A 17 -0.98 3.36 17.88
N ALA A 18 -0.71 2.58 16.82
CA ALA A 18 -1.74 2.13 15.88
C ALA A 18 -2.87 1.36 16.58
N ARG A 19 -2.51 0.39 17.43
CA ARG A 19 -3.46 -0.39 18.21
C ARG A 19 -4.28 0.49 19.16
N ALA A 20 -3.62 1.37 19.90
CA ALA A 20 -4.29 2.26 20.84
C ALA A 20 -5.21 3.28 20.14
N VAL A 21 -4.83 3.78 18.96
CA VAL A 21 -5.70 4.65 18.12
C VAL A 21 -6.93 3.88 17.64
N ALA A 22 -6.74 2.66 17.14
CA ALA A 22 -7.84 1.82 16.68
C ALA A 22 -8.84 1.52 17.81
N GLU A 23 -8.34 1.15 18.99
CA GLU A 23 -9.16 0.93 20.19
C GLU A 23 -9.91 2.20 20.62
N ARG A 24 -9.23 3.35 20.69
CA ARG A 24 -9.81 4.63 21.12
C ARG A 24 -10.90 5.16 20.18
N LEU A 25 -10.77 4.92 18.88
CA LEU A 25 -11.73 5.37 17.87
C LEU A 25 -12.77 4.30 17.49
N HIS A 26 -12.65 3.09 18.06
CA HIS A 26 -13.43 1.91 17.67
C HIS A 26 -13.30 1.59 16.16
N TYR A 27 -12.09 1.74 15.64
CA TYR A 27 -11.75 1.46 14.24
C TYR A 27 -11.15 0.06 14.11
N ARG A 28 -11.32 -0.55 12.93
CA ARG A 28 -10.67 -1.83 12.62
C ARG A 28 -9.17 -1.60 12.45
N LEU A 29 -8.35 -2.34 13.20
CA LEU A 29 -6.90 -2.36 12.99
C LEU A 29 -6.55 -3.42 11.95
N VAL A 30 -5.88 -3.00 10.87
CA VAL A 30 -5.40 -3.88 9.82
C VAL A 30 -3.88 -3.95 9.88
N GLU A 31 -3.39 -5.08 10.38
CA GLU A 31 -1.96 -5.40 10.50
C GLU A 31 -1.49 -6.25 9.30
N ARG A 32 -0.18 -6.47 9.21
CA ARG A 32 0.46 -7.18 8.09
C ARG A 32 -0.16 -8.55 7.79
N ALA A 33 -0.52 -9.33 8.81
CA ALA A 33 -1.08 -10.66 8.64
C ALA A 33 -2.39 -10.63 7.84
N GLU A 34 -3.30 -9.72 8.21
CA GLU A 34 -4.56 -9.53 7.52
C GLU A 34 -4.37 -8.97 6.09
N LEU A 35 -3.38 -8.10 5.88
CA LEU A 35 -3.04 -7.61 4.54
C LEU A 35 -2.59 -8.77 3.62
N ILE A 36 -1.84 -9.73 4.13
CA ILE A 36 -1.44 -10.95 3.40
C ILE A 36 -2.66 -11.82 3.10
N GLU A 37 -3.57 -12.00 4.06
CA GLU A 37 -4.80 -12.76 3.84
C GLU A 37 -5.68 -12.14 2.75
N LEU A 38 -5.85 -10.81 2.78
CA LEU A 38 -6.60 -10.07 1.76
C LEU A 38 -5.92 -10.16 0.40
N ALA A 39 -4.59 -9.99 0.35
CA ALA A 39 -3.83 -10.15 -0.88
C ALA A 39 -3.94 -11.57 -1.46
N THR A 40 -3.90 -12.60 -0.60
CA THR A 40 -4.07 -14.00 -1.01
C THR A 40 -5.46 -14.27 -1.57
N ARG A 41 -6.50 -13.69 -0.96
CA ARG A 41 -7.89 -13.81 -1.43
C ARG A 41 -8.10 -13.14 -2.79
N ILE A 42 -7.50 -11.97 -3.01
CA ILE A 42 -7.66 -11.20 -4.24
C ILE A 42 -6.77 -11.74 -5.35
N GLY A 43 -5.51 -12.01 -5.03
CA GLY A 43 -4.47 -12.33 -6.01
C GLY A 43 -4.25 -13.81 -6.27
N GLY A 44 -4.92 -14.71 -5.53
CA GLY A 44 -4.79 -16.16 -5.67
C GLY A 44 -3.79 -16.79 -4.71
N SER A 45 -4.01 -18.05 -4.35
CA SER A 45 -3.16 -18.82 -3.41
C SER A 45 -1.91 -19.44 -4.05
N ASP A 46 -1.80 -19.36 -5.38
CA ASP A 46 -0.63 -19.77 -6.17
C ASP A 46 0.59 -18.89 -5.92
N VAL A 47 0.38 -17.68 -5.42
CA VAL A 47 1.42 -16.68 -5.18
C VAL A 47 1.80 -16.65 -3.70
N ALA A 48 3.11 -16.69 -3.40
CA ALA A 48 3.65 -16.58 -2.04
C ALA A 48 3.67 -15.12 -1.55
N TRP A 49 2.49 -14.55 -1.29
CA TRP A 49 2.29 -13.17 -0.85
C TRP A 49 3.11 -12.79 0.39
N ASP A 50 3.29 -13.72 1.32
CA ASP A 50 4.11 -13.53 2.52
C ASP A 50 5.59 -13.23 2.23
N ARG A 51 6.09 -13.70 1.08
CA ARG A 51 7.47 -13.50 0.61
C ARG A 51 7.64 -12.30 -0.30
N ALA A 52 6.54 -11.74 -0.80
CA ALA A 52 6.56 -10.60 -1.71
C ALA A 52 7.30 -9.42 -1.06
N PRO A 53 8.30 -8.83 -1.75
CA PRO A 53 9.05 -7.68 -1.24
C PRO A 53 8.16 -6.55 -0.74
N GLU A 54 7.09 -6.28 -1.48
CA GLU A 54 6.16 -5.21 -1.23
C GLU A 54 5.40 -5.44 0.09
N LEU A 55 4.92 -6.67 0.34
CA LEU A 55 4.27 -7.05 1.60
C LEU A 55 5.24 -7.18 2.79
N ARG A 56 6.54 -7.12 2.55
CA ARG A 56 7.59 -7.08 3.59
C ARG A 56 8.15 -5.69 3.81
N GLU A 57 7.66 -4.68 3.07
CA GLU A 57 8.20 -3.32 3.01
C GLU A 57 9.71 -3.31 2.72
N ARG A 58 10.20 -4.27 1.94
CA ARG A 58 11.62 -4.36 1.61
C ARG A 58 11.89 -3.83 0.22
N SER A 59 13.06 -3.22 0.09
CA SER A 59 13.58 -2.81 -1.20
C SER A 59 13.76 -4.04 -2.08
N PRO A 60 13.26 -4.00 -3.32
CA PRO A 60 13.52 -5.09 -4.24
C PRO A 60 14.97 -5.08 -4.71
N THR A 61 15.57 -6.26 -4.74
CA THR A 61 16.89 -6.49 -5.33
C THR A 61 16.86 -6.23 -6.84
N PHE A 62 18.04 -6.05 -7.45
CA PHE A 62 18.14 -5.73 -8.88
C PHE A 62 17.42 -6.74 -9.78
N TRP A 63 17.62 -8.04 -9.55
CA TRP A 63 16.97 -9.10 -10.33
C TRP A 63 15.48 -9.18 -10.08
N GLU A 64 15.07 -8.98 -8.83
CA GLU A 64 13.67 -8.90 -8.48
C GLU A 64 12.98 -7.78 -9.28
N ARG A 65 13.61 -6.61 -9.48
CA ARG A 65 13.03 -5.47 -10.25
C ARG A 65 12.67 -5.79 -11.70
N LEU A 66 13.25 -6.84 -12.30
CA LEU A 66 13.01 -7.23 -13.68
C LEU A 66 11.84 -8.22 -13.85
N ASN A 67 11.18 -8.63 -12.76
CA ASN A 67 10.10 -9.62 -12.79
C ASN A 67 8.72 -8.99 -13.09
N GLU A 68 8.00 -9.54 -14.07
CA GLU A 68 6.63 -9.11 -14.43
C GLU A 68 5.60 -9.36 -13.32
N GLU A 69 5.80 -10.37 -12.47
CA GLU A 69 4.92 -10.67 -11.32
C GLU A 69 4.77 -9.46 -10.36
N ARG A 70 5.71 -8.51 -10.38
CA ARG A 70 5.64 -7.25 -9.63
C ARG A 70 4.41 -6.42 -9.94
N ARG A 71 4.02 -6.36 -11.21
CA ARG A 71 2.83 -5.61 -11.60
C ARG A 71 1.58 -6.21 -10.96
N ARG A 72 1.51 -7.54 -10.89
CA ARG A 72 0.48 -8.29 -10.16
C ARG A 72 0.55 -8.01 -8.64
N TYR A 73 1.73 -7.97 -8.03
CA TYR A 73 1.86 -7.61 -6.61
C TYR A 73 1.35 -6.18 -6.32
N ALA A 74 1.78 -5.21 -7.13
CA ALA A 74 1.40 -3.82 -6.96
C ALA A 74 -0.10 -3.58 -7.21
N SER A 75 -0.70 -4.24 -8.21
CA SER A 75 -2.13 -4.13 -8.49
C SER A 75 -2.95 -4.72 -7.36
N VAL A 76 -2.57 -5.89 -6.84
CA VAL A 76 -3.26 -6.52 -5.69
C VAL A 76 -3.13 -5.66 -4.44
N LEU A 77 -1.95 -5.09 -4.15
CA LEU A 77 -1.80 -4.15 -3.04
C LEU A 77 -2.69 -2.92 -3.20
N ARG A 78 -2.75 -2.33 -4.40
CA ARG A 78 -3.64 -1.21 -4.68
C ARG A 78 -5.10 -1.60 -4.44
N ARG A 79 -5.51 -2.80 -4.86
CA ARG A 79 -6.86 -3.33 -4.65
C ARG A 79 -7.19 -3.58 -3.19
N VAL A 80 -6.25 -4.12 -2.41
CA VAL A 80 -6.39 -4.29 -0.95
C VAL A 80 -6.58 -2.92 -0.30
N MET A 81 -5.75 -1.93 -0.63
CA MET A 81 -5.82 -0.60 -0.04
C MET A 81 -7.10 0.15 -0.38
N THR A 82 -7.55 0.09 -1.64
CA THR A 82 -8.82 0.73 -2.04
C THR A 82 -10.00 0.05 -1.37
N GLN A 83 -10.01 -1.28 -1.26
CA GLN A 83 -11.06 -2.01 -0.55
C GLN A 83 -11.12 -1.63 0.95
N LEU A 84 -9.98 -1.57 1.62
CA LEU A 84 -9.93 -1.12 3.02
C LEU A 84 -10.36 0.35 3.18
N ALA A 85 -10.04 1.20 2.20
CA ALA A 85 -10.49 2.58 2.22
C ALA A 85 -12.00 2.70 1.98
N GLU A 86 -12.61 1.80 1.20
CA GLU A 86 -14.07 1.69 1.01
C GLU A 86 -14.78 1.25 2.29
N ASP A 87 -14.17 0.37 3.10
CA ASP A 87 -14.70 -0.07 4.39
C ASP A 87 -14.80 1.10 5.41
N ASP A 88 -13.92 2.11 5.27
CA ASP A 88 -13.77 3.27 6.16
C ASP A 88 -13.50 2.86 7.62
N ASN A 89 -13.36 3.82 8.55
CA ASN A 89 -13.13 3.58 9.99
C ASN A 89 -12.06 2.51 10.27
N VAL A 90 -10.92 2.64 9.60
CA VAL A 90 -9.85 1.63 9.58
C VAL A 90 -8.50 2.29 9.89
N VAL A 91 -7.66 1.58 10.63
CA VAL A 91 -6.26 1.91 10.86
C VAL A 91 -5.39 0.89 10.12
N ILE A 92 -4.62 1.35 9.14
CA ILE A 92 -3.77 0.50 8.29
C ILE A 92 -2.31 0.78 8.64
N VAL A 93 -1.56 -0.28 8.98
CA VAL A 93 -0.12 -0.16 9.31
C VAL A 93 0.73 -0.57 8.12
N GLY A 94 1.55 0.35 7.62
CA GLY A 94 2.60 0.07 6.65
C GLY A 94 2.20 0.05 5.17
N LEU A 95 3.00 -0.66 4.36
CA LEU A 95 2.89 -0.92 2.92
C LEU A 95 2.77 0.33 2.03
N GLY A 96 3.16 1.50 2.56
CA GLY A 96 2.94 2.77 1.87
C GLY A 96 1.47 3.05 1.58
N GLY A 97 0.53 2.49 2.36
CA GLY A 97 -0.91 2.65 2.14
C GLY A 97 -1.33 4.12 2.03
N GLY A 98 -0.74 4.99 2.86
CA GLY A 98 -0.97 6.43 2.80
C GLY A 98 -0.54 7.09 1.48
N GLN A 99 0.48 6.55 0.80
CA GLN A 99 0.90 7.05 -0.50
C GLN A 99 0.03 6.50 -1.63
N LEU A 100 -0.43 5.24 -1.54
CA LEU A 100 -1.39 4.65 -2.49
C LEU A 100 -2.74 5.37 -2.48
N LEU A 101 -3.17 5.84 -1.31
CA LEU A 101 -4.44 6.53 -1.11
C LEU A 101 -4.31 8.07 -1.08
N LYS A 102 -3.17 8.59 -1.52
CA LYS A 102 -2.87 10.02 -1.50
C LYS A 102 -3.91 10.82 -2.30
N GLY A 103 -4.35 11.94 -1.72
CA GLY A 103 -5.28 12.88 -2.37
C GLY A 103 -6.75 12.65 -2.00
N LEU A 104 -7.05 11.62 -1.20
CA LEU A 104 -8.34 11.43 -0.55
C LEU A 104 -8.34 12.17 0.80
N ARG A 105 -9.27 13.10 0.99
CA ARG A 105 -9.34 13.91 2.23
C ARG A 105 -9.56 13.09 3.50
N ASN A 106 -10.30 11.99 3.40
CA ASN A 106 -10.61 11.12 4.53
C ASN A 106 -9.45 10.19 4.93
N VAL A 107 -8.30 10.29 4.27
CA VAL A 107 -7.11 9.51 4.58
C VAL A 107 -6.13 10.37 5.37
N LEU A 108 -5.89 10.03 6.63
CA LEU A 108 -4.85 10.64 7.44
C LEU A 108 -3.55 9.84 7.31
N ARG A 109 -2.48 10.48 6.84
CA ARG A 109 -1.16 9.85 6.66
C ARG A 109 -0.25 10.21 7.83
N LEU A 110 -0.09 9.29 8.75
CA LEU A 110 0.65 9.46 10.00
C LEU A 110 2.02 8.78 9.92
N GLN A 111 3.07 9.48 10.36
CA GLN A 111 4.40 8.92 10.58
C GLN A 111 4.74 8.93 12.07
N ILE A 112 5.07 7.76 12.63
CA ILE A 112 5.54 7.64 14.01
C ILE A 112 7.07 7.53 14.04
N ILE A 113 7.71 8.44 14.76
CA ILE A 113 9.18 8.51 14.88
C ILE A 113 9.63 8.51 16.34
N ALA A 114 10.91 8.25 16.55
CA ALA A 114 11.58 8.49 17.82
C ALA A 114 13.09 8.73 17.56
N PRO A 115 13.81 9.43 18.46
CA PRO A 115 15.26 9.61 18.36
C PRO A 115 15.99 8.26 18.27
N PRO A 116 17.11 8.17 17.53
CA PRO A 116 17.85 6.91 17.36
C PRO A 116 18.20 6.19 18.66
N GLU A 117 18.58 6.92 19.70
CA GLU A 117 18.96 6.39 21.00
C GLU A 117 17.76 5.75 21.71
N VAL A 118 16.62 6.44 21.69
CA VAL A 118 15.36 5.93 22.25
C VAL A 118 14.90 4.67 21.49
N ARG A 119 15.01 4.66 20.16
CA ARG A 119 14.71 3.48 19.33
C ARG A 119 15.63 2.31 19.72
N MET A 120 16.92 2.59 19.89
CA MET A 120 17.92 1.59 20.28
C MET A 120 17.57 0.93 21.61
N GLU A 121 17.29 1.72 22.65
CA GLU A 121 16.95 1.23 23.98
C GLU A 121 15.72 0.33 23.96
N ARG A 122 14.66 0.77 23.26
CA ARG A 122 13.40 0.00 23.13
C ARG A 122 13.61 -1.32 22.40
N VAL A 123 14.38 -1.33 21.32
CA VAL A 123 14.70 -2.56 20.56
C VAL A 123 15.61 -3.49 21.36
N MET A 124 16.57 -2.94 22.13
CA MET A 124 17.40 -3.74 23.02
C MET A 124 16.59 -4.41 24.13
N GLU A 125 15.62 -3.71 24.71
CA GLU A 125 14.77 -4.24 25.77
C GLU A 125 13.78 -5.29 25.24
N ARG A 126 13.05 -4.97 24.18
CA ARG A 126 11.83 -5.69 23.77
C ARG A 126 12.03 -6.61 22.56
N GLY A 127 13.12 -6.42 21.82
CA GLY A 127 13.26 -6.97 20.48
C GLY A 127 12.51 -6.13 19.45
N PHE A 128 12.45 -6.64 18.22
CA PHE A 128 11.78 -5.98 17.09
C PHE A 128 11.42 -6.98 15.99
N ASP A 129 10.29 -6.77 15.32
CA ASP A 129 9.69 -7.72 14.38
C ASP A 129 9.59 -9.13 15.01
N GLU A 130 10.12 -10.15 14.34
CA GLU A 130 10.12 -11.56 14.74
C GLU A 130 11.32 -11.92 15.65
N VAL A 131 12.11 -10.93 16.08
CA VAL A 131 13.30 -11.14 16.91
C VAL A 131 12.98 -10.76 18.37
N PRO A 132 12.91 -11.72 19.30
CA PRO A 132 12.62 -11.43 20.70
C PRO A 132 13.80 -10.76 21.41
N GLY A 133 13.51 -9.91 22.38
CA GLY A 133 14.51 -9.32 23.29
C GLY A 133 14.84 -10.19 24.50
N PRO A 134 15.83 -9.80 25.32
CA PRO A 134 16.68 -8.62 25.14
C PRO A 134 17.81 -8.86 24.12
N LEU A 135 18.29 -7.78 23.48
CA LEU A 135 19.31 -7.81 22.44
C LEU A 135 20.56 -7.03 22.83
N SER A 136 21.71 -7.44 22.29
CA SER A 136 22.93 -6.64 22.36
C SER A 136 22.77 -5.33 21.57
N ARG A 137 23.53 -4.30 21.96
CA ARG A 137 23.52 -3.00 21.28
C ARG A 137 23.85 -3.12 19.79
N ASP A 138 24.81 -3.97 19.44
CA ASP A 138 25.20 -4.18 18.04
C ASP A 138 24.08 -4.88 17.27
N ARG A 139 23.44 -5.90 17.85
CA ARG A 139 22.32 -6.60 17.21
C ARG A 139 21.12 -5.68 17.01
N ALA A 140 20.77 -4.87 18.00
CA ALA A 140 19.70 -3.88 17.90
C ALA A 140 20.01 -2.82 16.82
N ARG A 141 21.26 -2.33 16.77
CA ARG A 141 21.71 -1.38 15.75
C ARG A 141 21.57 -1.95 14.35
N ASP A 142 21.98 -3.19 14.14
CA ASP A 142 21.92 -3.85 12.84
C ASP A 142 20.47 -4.06 12.39
N LEU A 143 19.58 -4.47 13.29
CA LEU A 143 18.15 -4.60 13.00
C LEU A 143 17.53 -3.26 12.57
N ILE A 144 17.75 -2.20 13.36
CA ILE A 144 17.24 -0.86 13.05
C ILE A 144 17.78 -0.38 11.70
N ARG A 145 19.10 -0.49 11.46
CA ARG A 145 19.72 -0.04 10.20
C ARG A 145 19.29 -0.86 8.99
N SER A 146 19.06 -2.16 9.15
CA SER A 146 18.53 -2.99 8.06
C SER A 146 17.13 -2.53 7.69
N ARG A 147 16.27 -2.35 8.69
CA ARG A 147 14.88 -1.96 8.46
C ARG A 147 14.72 -0.52 7.96
N ASP A 148 15.50 0.42 8.48
CA ASP A 148 15.52 1.79 7.96
C ASP A 148 15.90 1.80 6.46
N ARG A 149 16.88 0.98 6.04
CA ARG A 149 17.26 0.83 4.62
C ARG A 149 16.18 0.17 3.78
N ASP A 150 15.58 -0.90 4.28
CA ASP A 150 14.55 -1.66 3.57
C ASP A 150 13.33 -0.78 3.25
N VAL A 151 12.80 -0.09 4.27
CA VAL A 151 11.61 0.77 4.13
C VAL A 151 11.95 2.00 3.28
N SER A 152 13.10 2.63 3.50
CA SER A 152 13.54 3.78 2.69
C SER A 152 13.62 3.44 1.20
N GLY A 153 14.29 2.34 0.84
CA GLY A 153 14.39 1.96 -0.56
C GLY A 153 13.09 1.37 -1.13
N TYR A 154 12.21 0.78 -0.31
CA TYR A 154 10.85 0.40 -0.72
C TYR A 154 10.03 1.64 -1.09
N MET A 155 10.01 2.67 -0.22
CA MET A 155 9.29 3.92 -0.47
C MET A 155 9.84 4.66 -1.69
N ARG A 156 11.17 4.69 -1.84
CA ARG A 156 11.81 5.29 -3.02
C ARG A 156 11.50 4.52 -4.30
N TYR A 157 11.50 3.20 -4.26
CA TYR A 157 11.23 2.37 -5.43
C TYR A 157 9.77 2.48 -5.88
N LEU A 158 8.81 2.33 -4.96
CA LEU A 158 7.39 2.23 -5.32
C LEU A 158 6.71 3.60 -5.48
N PHE A 159 7.14 4.61 -4.70
CA PHE A 159 6.48 5.92 -4.67
C PHE A 159 7.37 7.07 -5.10
N ASN A 160 8.67 6.83 -5.35
CA ASN A 160 9.65 7.85 -5.69
C ASN A 160 9.72 8.99 -4.65
N ILE A 161 9.62 8.64 -3.36
CA ILE A 161 9.71 9.58 -2.24
C ILE A 161 10.89 9.25 -1.32
N ASP A 162 11.35 10.24 -0.56
CA ASP A 162 12.22 10.00 0.60
C ASP A 162 11.35 9.77 1.83
N TRP A 163 11.46 8.59 2.42
CA TRP A 163 10.67 8.20 3.60
C TRP A 163 10.85 9.14 4.81
N LEU A 164 12.00 9.79 4.93
CA LEU A 164 12.32 10.68 6.05
C LEU A 164 11.82 12.11 5.85
N GLU A 165 11.37 12.48 4.64
CA GLU A 165 10.87 13.82 4.37
C GLU A 165 9.45 14.02 4.95
N PRO A 166 9.26 15.00 5.87
CA PRO A 166 8.00 15.15 6.59
C PRO A 166 6.82 15.53 5.68
N GLN A 167 7.08 16.16 4.54
CA GLN A 167 6.08 16.62 3.57
C GLN A 167 5.25 15.50 2.92
N HIS A 168 5.68 14.24 3.04
CA HIS A 168 4.93 13.09 2.54
C HIS A 168 3.83 12.63 3.49
N TRP A 169 3.80 13.15 4.71
CA TRP A 169 2.86 12.82 5.78
C TRP A 169 1.99 14.03 6.11
N ASP A 170 0.77 13.79 6.58
CA ASP A 170 -0.09 14.85 7.09
C ASP A 170 0.26 15.18 8.55
N MET A 171 0.81 14.20 9.28
CA MET A 171 1.24 14.36 10.66
C MET A 171 2.46 13.49 10.97
N VAL A 172 3.41 14.03 11.72
CA VAL A 172 4.57 13.29 12.24
C VAL A 172 4.57 13.39 13.76
N LEU A 173 4.46 12.25 14.45
CA LEU A 173 4.45 12.19 15.92
C LEU A 173 5.73 11.55 16.45
N ASN A 174 6.37 12.24 17.40
CA ASN A 174 7.62 11.80 18.01
C ASN A 174 7.39 11.21 19.41
N THR A 175 7.42 9.88 19.51
CA THR A 175 7.21 9.15 20.76
C THR A 175 8.43 9.14 21.69
N GLY A 176 9.53 9.76 21.28
CA GLY A 176 10.62 10.10 22.21
C GLY A 176 10.26 11.29 23.11
N ARG A 177 9.26 12.08 22.73
CA ARG A 177 8.76 13.23 23.52
C ARG A 177 7.33 13.03 24.03
N PHE A 178 6.44 12.51 23.19
CA PHE A 178 5.05 12.25 23.56
C PHE A 178 4.86 10.80 23.98
N SER A 179 4.05 10.56 25.00
CA SER A 179 3.59 9.23 25.35
C SER A 179 2.65 8.67 24.27
N VAL A 180 2.41 7.35 24.32
CA VAL A 180 1.42 6.71 23.44
C VAL A 180 0.03 7.32 23.68
N ALA A 181 -0.36 7.55 24.93
CA ALA A 181 -1.66 8.14 25.28
C ALA A 181 -1.83 9.55 24.70
N GLU A 182 -0.83 10.43 24.86
CA GLU A 182 -0.88 11.77 24.26
C GLU A 182 -0.94 11.71 22.73
N SER A 183 -0.18 10.79 22.11
CA SER A 183 -0.19 10.60 20.66
C SER A 183 -1.58 10.16 20.16
N VAL A 184 -2.24 9.27 20.89
CA VAL A 184 -3.60 8.79 20.59
C VAL A 184 -4.60 9.94 20.66
N GLU A 185 -4.56 10.76 21.70
CA GLU A 185 -5.50 11.89 21.85
C GLU A 185 -5.29 12.96 20.76
N ILE A 186 -4.05 13.20 20.32
CA ILE A 186 -3.78 14.12 19.20
C ILE A 186 -4.42 13.60 17.90
N VAL A 187 -4.27 12.30 17.60
CA VAL A 187 -4.86 11.68 16.42
C VAL A 187 -6.39 11.71 16.50
N ALA A 188 -6.94 11.33 17.67
CA ALA A 188 -8.38 11.33 17.90
C ALA A 188 -8.99 12.73 17.72
N ALA A 189 -8.35 13.76 18.26
CA ALA A 189 -8.82 15.14 18.14
C ALA A 189 -8.94 15.59 16.67
N ILE A 190 -8.00 15.21 15.79
CA ILE A 190 -8.09 15.53 14.36
C ILE A 190 -9.24 14.77 13.69
N VAL A 191 -9.40 13.49 14.00
CA VAL A 191 -10.49 12.67 13.43
C VAL A 191 -11.86 13.20 13.87
N GLU A 192 -12.01 13.53 15.15
CA GLU A 192 -13.24 14.02 15.76
C GLU A 192 -13.56 15.47 15.38
N SER A 193 -12.58 16.25 14.90
CA SER A 193 -12.79 17.64 14.45
C SER A 193 -13.65 17.78 13.18
N GLY A 194 -13.90 16.69 12.45
CA GLY A 194 -14.59 16.70 11.15
C GLY A 194 -13.70 17.11 9.96
N THR A 195 -12.42 17.45 10.18
CA THR A 195 -11.48 17.85 9.11
C THR A 195 -11.33 16.77 8.02
N LEU A 196 -11.46 15.50 8.41
CA LEU A 196 -11.30 14.34 7.52
C LEU A 196 -12.61 13.88 6.87
N GLU A 197 -13.71 14.62 6.99
CA GLU A 197 -14.96 14.22 6.35
C GLU A 197 -14.82 14.24 4.80
N PRO A 198 -15.11 13.11 4.11
CA PRO A 198 -14.97 13.04 2.67
C PRO A 198 -16.08 13.83 1.98
N SER A 199 -15.70 14.68 1.03
CA SER A 199 -16.63 15.33 0.13
C SER A 199 -17.22 14.34 -0.90
N THR A 200 -18.26 14.73 -1.63
CA THR A 200 -18.77 13.95 -2.76
C THR A 200 -17.68 13.67 -3.79
N LEU A 201 -16.77 14.62 -4.02
CA LEU A 201 -15.63 14.43 -4.93
C LEU A 201 -14.64 13.39 -4.41
N ASP A 202 -14.37 13.36 -3.10
CA ASP A 202 -13.48 12.36 -2.49
C ASP A 202 -14.08 10.96 -2.61
N ARG A 203 -15.39 10.81 -2.37
CA ARG A 203 -16.11 9.54 -2.55
C ARG A 203 -16.04 9.06 -3.99
N GLN A 204 -16.25 9.96 -4.96
CA GLN A 204 -16.13 9.63 -6.38
C GLN A 204 -14.71 9.21 -6.76
N ARG A 205 -13.69 9.92 -6.25
CA ARG A 205 -12.28 9.55 -6.47
C ARG A 205 -11.97 8.17 -5.93
N LEU A 206 -12.44 7.84 -4.73
CA LEU A 206 -12.24 6.51 -4.15
C LEU A 206 -12.93 5.42 -5.00
N GLN A 207 -14.17 5.64 -5.43
CA GLN A 207 -14.88 4.70 -6.31
C GLN A 207 -14.13 4.49 -7.64
N ASN A 208 -13.62 5.58 -8.23
CA ASN A 208 -12.82 5.52 -9.46
C ASN A 208 -11.51 4.74 -9.24
N LEU A 209 -10.78 4.99 -8.13
CA LEU A 209 -9.58 4.23 -7.78
C LEU A 209 -9.89 2.75 -7.53
N ALA A 210 -10.99 2.45 -6.83
CA ALA A 210 -11.42 1.09 -6.55
C ALA A 210 -11.77 0.34 -7.83
N LEU A 211 -12.50 0.97 -8.76
CA LEU A 211 -12.82 0.39 -10.07
C LEU A 211 -11.55 0.14 -10.90
N ALA A 212 -10.66 1.13 -11.01
CA ALA A 212 -9.40 0.99 -11.74
C ALA A 212 -8.53 -0.14 -11.17
N SER A 213 -8.40 -0.22 -9.83
CA SER A 213 -7.63 -1.29 -9.17
C SER A 213 -8.24 -2.67 -9.40
N ARG A 214 -9.57 -2.78 -9.45
CA ARG A 214 -10.28 -4.04 -9.73
C ARG A 214 -10.00 -4.52 -11.14
N VAL A 215 -10.14 -3.62 -12.13
CA VAL A 215 -9.81 -3.88 -13.53
C VAL A 215 -8.36 -4.34 -13.68
N GLU A 216 -7.42 -3.61 -13.09
CA GLU A 216 -5.99 -3.94 -13.16
C GLU A 216 -5.70 -5.32 -12.55
N THR A 217 -6.29 -5.64 -11.39
CA THR A 217 -6.12 -6.97 -10.77
C THR A 217 -6.76 -8.09 -11.57
N THR A 218 -7.92 -7.85 -12.19
CA THR A 218 -8.61 -8.87 -13.00
C THR A 218 -7.82 -9.16 -14.27
N VAL A 219 -7.38 -8.13 -15.00
CA VAL A 219 -6.62 -8.29 -16.24
C VAL A 219 -5.26 -8.96 -15.98
N LEU A 220 -4.50 -8.51 -14.96
CA LEU A 220 -3.19 -9.09 -14.64
C LEU A 220 -3.28 -10.47 -13.93
N GLY A 221 -4.47 -10.84 -13.46
CA GLY A 221 -4.73 -12.13 -12.83
C GLY A 221 -5.27 -13.18 -13.79
N ASP A 222 -5.68 -12.80 -15.00
CA ASP A 222 -6.23 -13.71 -16.00
C ASP A 222 -5.08 -14.43 -16.75
N PRO A 223 -4.98 -15.77 -16.66
CA PRO A 223 -3.90 -16.52 -17.33
C PRO A 223 -4.04 -16.55 -18.86
N GLY A 224 -5.22 -16.22 -19.41
CA GLY A 224 -5.48 -16.14 -20.84
C GLY A 224 -5.14 -14.79 -21.47
N VAL A 225 -4.69 -13.81 -20.68
CA VAL A 225 -4.45 -12.45 -21.13
C VAL A 225 -3.02 -12.02 -20.84
N TRP A 226 -2.33 -11.51 -21.85
CA TRP A 226 -1.01 -10.88 -21.68
C TRP A 226 -1.05 -9.42 -22.14
N VAL A 227 -0.71 -8.50 -21.23
CA VAL A 227 -0.60 -7.07 -21.52
C VAL A 227 0.69 -6.53 -20.92
N ASN A 228 1.56 -5.98 -21.77
CA ASN A 228 2.73 -5.25 -21.29
C ASN A 228 2.37 -3.78 -21.05
N GLY A 229 2.86 -3.24 -19.93
CA GLY A 229 2.73 -1.82 -19.62
C GLY A 229 1.30 -1.36 -19.33
N LEU A 230 0.43 -2.27 -18.88
CA LEU A 230 -0.97 -1.98 -18.57
C LEU A 230 -1.09 -0.75 -17.66
N LYS A 231 -1.89 0.22 -18.12
CA LYS A 231 -2.36 1.35 -17.32
C LYS A 231 -3.87 1.39 -17.39
N VAL A 232 -4.50 1.61 -16.25
CA VAL A 232 -5.94 1.68 -16.13
C VAL A 232 -6.32 2.99 -15.46
N VAL A 233 -7.24 3.72 -16.09
CA VAL A 233 -7.86 4.91 -15.50
C VAL A 233 -9.37 4.72 -15.56
N ALA A 234 -10.04 4.86 -14.43
CA ALA A 234 -11.49 4.81 -14.36
C ALA A 234 -12.07 6.16 -13.96
N GLN A 235 -13.19 6.52 -14.58
CA GLN A 235 -13.95 7.72 -14.27
C GLN A 235 -15.43 7.44 -14.48
N ASP A 236 -16.20 7.40 -13.39
CA ASP A 236 -17.67 7.31 -13.40
C ASP A 236 -18.22 6.10 -14.19
N GLY A 237 -17.47 4.99 -14.15
CA GLY A 237 -17.76 3.74 -14.86
C GLY A 237 -17.21 3.67 -16.29
N ARG A 238 -16.63 4.76 -16.82
CA ARG A 238 -15.82 4.72 -18.05
C ARG A 238 -14.40 4.30 -17.67
N VAL A 239 -13.89 3.26 -18.30
CA VAL A 239 -12.55 2.71 -18.04
C VAL A 239 -11.71 2.85 -19.29
N ARG A 240 -10.60 3.57 -19.18
CA ARG A 240 -9.57 3.66 -20.21
C ARG A 240 -8.45 2.68 -19.90
N ILE A 241 -8.10 1.85 -20.88
CA ILE A 241 -7.00 0.90 -20.79
C ILE A 241 -5.93 1.23 -21.83
N GLU A 242 -4.67 1.30 -21.40
CA GLU A 242 -3.51 1.52 -22.26
C GLU A 242 -2.47 0.43 -22.00
N GLY A 243 -1.64 0.12 -23.00
CA GLY A 243 -0.65 -0.95 -22.92
C GLY A 243 -0.36 -1.55 -24.29
N GLU A 244 0.38 -2.65 -24.30
CA GLU A 244 0.80 -3.38 -25.49
C GLU A 244 0.31 -4.84 -25.40
N VAL A 245 -0.27 -5.35 -26.48
CA VAL A 245 -0.71 -6.74 -26.64
C VAL A 245 -0.10 -7.33 -27.90
N ILE A 246 -0.09 -8.66 -28.02
CA ILE A 246 0.59 -9.35 -29.13
C ILE A 246 -0.29 -9.38 -30.38
N THR A 247 -1.59 -9.64 -30.21
CA THR A 247 -2.55 -9.79 -31.31
C THR A 247 -3.80 -8.92 -31.13
N GLU A 248 -4.56 -8.75 -32.21
CA GLU A 248 -5.88 -8.11 -32.14
C GLU A 248 -6.87 -8.95 -31.32
N GLU A 249 -6.74 -10.29 -31.37
CA GLU A 249 -7.53 -11.21 -30.55
C GLU A 249 -7.28 -11.00 -29.06
N ASP A 250 -6.02 -10.81 -28.65
CA ASP A 250 -5.68 -10.46 -27.26
C ASP A 250 -6.28 -9.10 -26.86
N ARG A 251 -6.25 -8.12 -27.79
CA ARG A 251 -6.81 -6.78 -27.57
C ARG A 251 -8.31 -6.85 -27.26
N ASP A 252 -9.04 -7.63 -28.06
CA ASP A 252 -10.47 -7.81 -27.93
C ASP A 252 -10.82 -8.68 -26.70
N ALA A 253 -9.98 -9.67 -26.37
CA ALA A 253 -10.12 -10.49 -25.16
C ALA A 253 -9.98 -9.63 -23.89
N VAL A 254 -8.98 -8.74 -23.82
CA VAL A 254 -8.84 -7.80 -22.69
C VAL A 254 -10.09 -6.93 -22.58
N GLU A 255 -10.60 -6.38 -23.69
CA GLU A 255 -11.81 -5.56 -23.67
C GLU A 255 -13.01 -6.30 -23.10
N GLN A 256 -13.23 -7.55 -23.53
CA GLN A 256 -14.31 -8.39 -23.01
C GLN A 256 -14.18 -8.66 -21.51
N VAL A 257 -12.97 -8.98 -21.05
CA VAL A 257 -12.68 -9.17 -19.62
C VAL A 257 -13.01 -7.90 -18.83
N VAL A 258 -12.57 -6.72 -19.31
CA VAL A 258 -12.82 -5.44 -18.63
C VAL A 258 -14.31 -5.09 -18.64
N GLN A 259 -15.00 -5.29 -19.75
CA GLN A 259 -16.43 -4.98 -19.91
C GLN A 259 -17.32 -5.83 -18.98
N ALA A 260 -16.87 -7.05 -18.60
CA ALA A 260 -17.59 -7.94 -17.70
C ALA A 260 -17.47 -7.55 -16.21
N ILE A 261 -16.60 -6.60 -15.86
CA ILE A 261 -16.35 -6.21 -14.47
C ILE A 261 -17.48 -5.29 -13.96
N ASP A 262 -18.01 -5.63 -12.78
CA ASP A 262 -19.02 -4.82 -12.12
C ASP A 262 -18.57 -3.36 -11.90
N GLY A 263 -19.45 -2.43 -12.26
CA GLY A 263 -19.17 -0.99 -12.26
C GLY A 263 -18.61 -0.44 -13.58
N VAL A 264 -18.15 -1.29 -14.51
CA VAL A 264 -17.75 -0.85 -15.85
C VAL A 264 -18.98 -0.64 -16.72
N ARG A 265 -19.11 0.56 -17.29
CA ARG A 265 -20.20 0.98 -18.19
C ARG A 265 -19.72 1.16 -19.62
N GLN A 266 -18.48 1.58 -19.78
CA GLN A 266 -17.84 1.79 -21.08
C GLN A 266 -16.35 1.50 -20.96
N VAL A 267 -15.78 0.87 -21.98
CA VAL A 267 -14.35 0.68 -22.13
C VAL A 267 -13.84 1.55 -23.29
N ASP A 268 -12.81 2.34 -23.01
CA ASP A 268 -12.02 3.04 -24.01
C ASP A 268 -10.70 2.28 -24.17
N ASN A 269 -10.63 1.41 -25.18
CA ASN A 269 -9.53 0.49 -25.41
C ASN A 269 -8.44 1.11 -26.29
N ASP A 270 -7.40 1.65 -25.65
CA ASP A 270 -6.23 2.25 -26.31
C ASP A 270 -5.01 1.31 -26.32
N LEU A 271 -5.23 0.01 -26.17
CA LEU A 271 -4.19 -1.00 -26.29
C LEU A 271 -3.61 -1.02 -27.71
N ARG A 272 -2.28 -1.10 -27.80
CA ARG A 272 -1.57 -1.19 -29.07
C ARG A 272 -1.18 -2.62 -29.35
N VAL A 273 -1.50 -3.11 -30.54
CA VAL A 273 -0.99 -4.39 -31.02
C VAL A 273 0.47 -4.19 -31.44
N GLN A 274 1.37 -4.78 -30.68
CA GLN A 274 2.80 -4.76 -30.94
C GLN A 274 3.31 -6.20 -30.89
N PRO A 275 3.45 -6.85 -32.06
CA PRO A 275 4.05 -8.18 -32.12
C PRO A 275 5.46 -8.11 -31.51
N PRO A 276 5.91 -9.15 -30.79
CA PRO A 276 7.28 -9.18 -30.30
C PRO A 276 8.25 -8.97 -31.47
N PRO A 277 9.34 -8.20 -31.28
CA PRO A 277 10.36 -8.07 -32.31
C PRO A 277 10.79 -9.47 -32.73
N LEU A 278 10.96 -9.69 -34.04
CA LEU A 278 11.50 -10.93 -34.60
C LEU A 278 12.97 -11.08 -34.15
N THR A 279 13.20 -11.47 -32.91
CA THR A 279 14.52 -11.88 -32.42
C THR A 279 14.69 -13.36 -32.69
N GLY A 280 15.33 -13.67 -33.81
CA GLY A 280 15.96 -14.97 -34.09
C GLY A 280 15.16 -15.93 -34.98
N MET A 281 15.31 -15.76 -36.31
CA MET A 281 15.74 -16.90 -37.14
C MET A 281 17.26 -16.95 -37.12
#